data_AF-A0A9W4UBK1-F1
#
_entry.id   AF-A0A9W4UBK1-F1
#
_cell.length_a   1.000
_cell.length_b   1.000
_cell.length_c   1.000
_cell.angle_alpha   90.00
_cell.angle_beta   90.00
_cell.angle_gamma   90.00
#
_symmetry.space_group_name_H-M   'P 1'
#
loop_
_entity.id
_entity.type
_entity.pdbx_description
1 polymer ?
#
loop_
_entity_poly.entity_id
_entity_poly.type
_entity_poly.pdbx_seq_one_letter_code
_entity_poly.pdbx_strand_id
1 'polypeptide(L)'
;MAVFSTLCTTAFAGVVLVSVKNLGKHSWDIPLGFIASAGAQKSMVAQHALNGATLFLGKLCLLTMYHRVFGHMQKVRYQLIVTAVLALPLLAATIIRPVMVGPPVGKPWGTRNPAMKGADIPGLMIGIDNIVVDACLAWIPVPVIWGLKLEGGRKKGVMALFGTGLM
;
A
#
# COMPACT_ATOMS: atom_id res chain seq x y z
N MET A 1 4.75 1.47 15.24
CA MET A 1 4.27 1.06 13.91
C MET A 1 3.04 1.85 13.49
N ALA A 2 1.91 1.76 14.20
CA ALA A 2 0.67 2.47 13.85
C ALA A 2 0.83 3.99 13.65
N VAL A 3 1.49 4.69 14.58
CA VAL A 3 1.75 6.14 14.49
C VAL A 3 2.59 6.50 13.27
N PHE A 4 3.56 5.65 12.91
CA PHE A 4 4.41 5.89 11.75
C PHE A 4 3.65 5.67 10.43
N SER A 5 2.77 4.66 10.39
CA SER A 5 1.88 4.43 9.26
C SER A 5 0.91 5.60 9.07
N THR A 6 0.27 6.09 10.13
CA THR A 6 -0.69 7.20 10.01
C THR A 6 -0.02 8.50 9.59
N LEU A 7 1.20 8.77 10.06
CA LEU A 7 2.02 9.89 9.60
C LEU A 7 2.36 9.78 8.10
N CYS A 8 2.68 8.59 7.60
CA CYS A 8 2.93 8.38 6.18
C CYS A 8 1.65 8.58 5.34
N THR A 9 0.50 8.08 5.82
CA THR A 9 -0.79 8.26 5.13
C THR A 9 -1.20 9.72 5.06
N THR A 10 -1.06 10.48 6.16
CA THR A 10 -1.40 11.91 6.18
C THR A 10 -0.45 12.73 5.32
N ALA A 11 0.85 12.40 5.32
CA ALA A 11 1.83 13.02 4.43
C ALA A 11 1.49 12.74 2.95
N PHE A 12 1.13 11.50 2.60
CA PHE A 12 0.69 11.13 1.26
C PHE A 12 -0.55 11.93 0.84
N ALA A 13 -1.58 11.98 1.69
CA ALA A 13 -2.80 12.74 1.42
C ALA A 13 -2.50 14.24 1.19
N GLY A 14 -1.59 14.82 1.98
CA GLY A 14 -1.14 16.20 1.80
C GLY A 14 -0.47 16.45 0.45
N VAL A 15 0.43 15.56 0.02
CA VAL A 15 1.10 15.65 -1.30
C VAL A 15 0.09 15.52 -2.44
N VAL A 16 -0.88 14.62 -2.30
CA VAL A 16 -1.97 14.46 -3.28
C VAL A 16 -2.81 15.72 -3.36
N LEU A 17 -3.26 16.28 -2.24
CA LEU A 17 -4.08 17.50 -2.21
C LEU A 17 -3.39 18.70 -2.88
N VAL A 18 -2.09 18.88 -2.66
CA VAL A 18 -1.29 19.92 -3.35
C VAL A 18 -1.21 19.64 -4.86
N SER A 19 -1.19 18.36 -5.24
CA SER A 19 -1.11 17.90 -6.62
C SER A 19 -2.45 18.00 -7.36
N VAL A 20 -3.61 17.89 -6.69
CA VAL A 20 -4.96 17.91 -7.31
C VAL A 20 -5.19 19.15 -8.17
N LYS A 21 -4.70 20.33 -7.78
CA LYS A 21 -4.88 21.58 -8.57
C LYS A 21 -4.33 21.49 -10.00
N ASN A 22 -3.29 20.68 -10.23
CA ASN A 22 -2.64 20.56 -11.53
C ASN A 22 -2.80 19.17 -12.16
N LEU A 23 -2.87 18.11 -11.35
CA LEU A 23 -2.95 16.70 -11.75
C LEU A 23 -4.38 16.12 -11.65
N GLY A 24 -5.34 16.88 -11.14
CA GLY A 24 -6.76 16.49 -11.11
C GLY A 24 -7.50 16.72 -12.43
N LYS A 25 -6.82 17.29 -13.44
CA LYS A 25 -7.33 17.40 -14.80
C LYS A 25 -7.27 16.04 -15.50
N HIS A 26 -8.15 15.82 -16.49
CA HIS A 26 -8.08 14.63 -17.31
C HIS A 26 -6.70 14.52 -17.97
N SER A 27 -6.19 13.30 -18.15
CA SER A 27 -4.79 13.07 -18.53
C SER A 27 -4.38 13.74 -19.87
N TRP A 28 -5.34 14.05 -20.74
CA TRP A 28 -5.12 14.76 -22.00
C TRP A 28 -5.10 16.30 -21.86
N ASP A 29 -5.55 16.85 -20.73
CA ASP A 29 -5.55 18.29 -20.43
C ASP A 29 -4.29 18.74 -19.65
N ILE A 30 -3.34 17.82 -19.43
CA ILE A 30 -2.12 18.10 -18.68
C ILE A 30 -1.03 18.52 -19.66
N PRO A 31 -0.53 19.77 -19.61
CA PRO A 31 0.52 20.21 -20.50
C PRO A 31 1.80 19.39 -20.28
N LEU A 32 2.36 18.84 -21.36
CA LEU A 32 3.58 18.01 -21.32
C LEU A 32 4.78 18.73 -20.68
N GLY A 33 4.85 20.06 -20.83
CA GLY A 33 5.88 20.89 -20.17
C GLY A 33 5.75 20.92 -18.65
N PHE A 34 4.54 20.72 -18.09
CA PHE A 34 4.33 20.62 -16.65
C PHE A 34 4.77 19.24 -16.12
N ILE A 35 4.51 18.16 -16.85
CA ILE A 35 4.95 16.80 -16.48
C ILE A 35 6.48 16.70 -16.51
N ALA A 36 7.12 17.37 -17.48
CA ALA A 36 8.58 17.47 -17.57
C ALA A 36 9.18 18.54 -16.64
N SER A 37 8.39 19.18 -15.79
CA SER A 37 8.92 20.16 -14.83
C SER A 37 9.61 19.48 -13.66
N ALA A 38 10.68 20.09 -13.15
CA ALA A 38 11.40 19.59 -11.98
C ALA A 38 10.49 19.48 -10.74
N GLY A 39 9.50 20.36 -10.59
CA GLY A 39 8.55 20.35 -9.48
C GLY A 39 7.59 19.17 -9.54
N ALA A 40 6.97 18.92 -10.70
CA ALA A 40 6.06 17.80 -10.88
C ALA A 40 6.79 16.45 -10.76
N GLN A 41 8.00 16.33 -11.31
CA GLN A 41 8.76 15.09 -11.17
C GLN A 41 9.12 14.79 -9.70
N LYS A 42 9.49 15.81 -8.91
CA LYS A 42 9.72 15.64 -7.46
C LYS A 42 8.46 15.22 -6.71
N SER A 43 7.30 15.82 -7.02
CA SER A 43 6.05 15.46 -6.35
C SER A 43 5.61 14.03 -6.70
N MET A 44 5.76 13.59 -7.96
CA MET A 44 5.46 12.23 -8.38
C MET A 44 6.36 11.21 -7.66
N VAL A 45 7.66 11.47 -7.58
CA VAL A 45 8.62 10.62 -6.84
C VAL A 45 8.23 10.51 -5.37
N ALA A 46 7.92 11.63 -4.72
CA ALA A 46 7.48 11.66 -3.32
C ALA A 46 6.17 10.89 -3.13
N GLN A 47 5.20 11.07 -4.03
CA GLN A 47 3.91 10.37 -4.00
C GLN A 47 4.09 8.85 -4.10
N HIS A 48 4.93 8.36 -5.02
CA HIS A 48 5.17 6.92 -5.16
C HIS A 48 5.92 6.32 -3.96
N ALA A 49 6.89 7.04 -3.40
CA ALA A 49 7.64 6.57 -2.24
C ALA A 49 6.73 6.48 -1.00
N LEU A 50 5.96 7.54 -0.73
CA LEU A 50 5.03 7.59 0.40
C LEU A 50 3.88 6.59 0.27
N ASN A 51 3.37 6.37 -0.95
CA ASN A 51 2.33 5.38 -1.19
C ASN A 51 2.82 3.97 -0.85
N GLY A 52 3.96 3.56 -1.40
CA GLY A 52 4.51 2.23 -1.12
C GLY A 52 4.78 2.04 0.37
N ALA A 53 5.37 3.05 1.03
CA ALA A 53 5.67 2.98 2.46
C ALA A 53 4.39 2.82 3.28
N THR A 54 3.36 3.60 2.97
CA THR A 54 2.04 3.52 3.62
C THR A 54 1.42 2.14 3.46
N LEU A 55 1.41 1.58 2.24
CA LEU A 55 0.84 0.25 1.97
C LEU A 55 1.56 -0.84 2.78
N PHE A 56 2.89 -0.83 2.78
CA PHE A 56 3.68 -1.83 3.50
C PHE A 56 3.55 -1.70 5.02
N LEU A 57 3.69 -0.48 5.56
CA LEU A 57 3.60 -0.22 7.00
C LEU A 57 2.19 -0.50 7.55
N GLY A 58 1.15 -0.16 6.78
CA GLY A 58 -0.24 -0.47 7.15
C GLY A 58 -0.46 -1.97 7.31
N LYS A 59 0.03 -2.76 6.34
CA LYS A 59 -0.06 -4.23 6.36
C LYS A 59 0.74 -4.85 7.48
N LEU A 60 1.96 -4.35 7.74
CA LEU A 60 2.75 -4.77 8.91
C LEU A 60 2.05 -4.44 10.23
N CYS A 61 1.36 -3.30 10.32
CA CYS A 61 0.59 -2.95 11.51
C CYS A 61 -0.55 -3.95 11.76
N LEU A 62 -1.28 -4.33 10.70
CA LEU A 62 -2.33 -5.36 10.79
C LEU A 62 -1.75 -6.74 11.15
N LEU A 63 -0.67 -7.16 10.49
CA LEU A 63 0.00 -8.44 10.77
C LEU A 63 0.50 -8.52 12.22
N THR A 64 1.09 -7.45 12.75
CA THR A 64 1.55 -7.41 14.14
C THR A 64 0.38 -7.43 15.13
N MET A 65 -0.73 -6.76 14.82
CA MET A 65 -1.96 -6.85 15.60
C MET A 65 -2.51 -8.28 15.62
N TYR A 66 -2.64 -8.93 14.46
CA TYR A 66 -3.11 -10.31 14.37
C TYR A 66 -2.16 -11.29 15.07
N HIS A 67 -0.85 -11.11 14.96
CA HIS A 67 0.12 -11.92 15.69
C HIS A 67 -0.03 -11.74 17.21
N ARG A 68 -0.31 -10.54 17.70
CA ARG A 68 -0.52 -10.31 19.13
C ARG A 68 -1.80 -10.97 19.65
N VAL A 69 -2.87 -10.97 18.85
CA VAL A 69 -4.17 -11.53 19.25
C VAL A 69 -4.21 -13.06 19.10
N PHE A 70 -3.71 -13.60 17.98
CA PHE A 70 -3.87 -15.01 17.61
C PHE A 70 -2.54 -15.78 17.49
N GLY A 71 -1.41 -15.17 17.86
CA GLY A 71 -0.08 -15.76 17.72
C GLY A 71 0.15 -17.04 18.53
N HIS A 72 -0.74 -17.38 19.46
CA HIS A 72 -0.71 -18.66 20.17
C HIS A 72 -1.17 -19.84 19.29
N MET A 73 -1.88 -19.60 18.17
CA MET A 73 -2.35 -20.65 17.26
C MET A 73 -1.33 -20.92 16.14
N GLN A 74 -0.78 -22.14 16.09
CA GLN A 74 0.20 -22.57 15.08
C GLN A 74 -0.28 -22.35 13.63
N LYS A 75 -1.56 -22.65 13.34
CA LYS A 75 -2.15 -22.45 12.00
C LYS A 75 -2.16 -20.97 11.58
N VAL A 76 -2.50 -20.08 12.52
CA VAL A 76 -2.55 -18.64 12.28
C VAL A 76 -1.13 -18.07 12.11
N ARG A 77 -0.15 -18.57 12.87
CA ARG A 77 1.26 -18.20 12.69
C ARG A 77 1.76 -18.50 11.28
N TYR A 78 1.42 -19.66 10.72
CA TYR A 78 1.78 -19.99 9.34
C TYR A 78 1.14 -19.01 8.34
N GLN A 79 -0.16 -18.72 8.49
CA GLN A 79 -0.86 -17.74 7.65
C GLN A 79 -0.24 -16.33 7.75
N LEU A 80 0.17 -15.91 8.95
CA LEU A 80 0.83 -14.63 9.18
C LEU A 80 2.19 -14.55 8.48
N ILE A 81 3.00 -15.62 8.55
CA ILE A 81 4.31 -15.67 7.87
C ILE A 81 4.12 -15.63 6.35
N VAL A 82 3.21 -16.43 5.81
CA VAL A 82 2.90 -16.44 4.37
C VAL A 82 2.45 -15.05 3.92
N THR A 83 1.54 -14.42 4.65
CA THR A 83 1.04 -13.06 4.33
C THR A 83 2.14 -12.00 4.45
N ALA A 84 3.07 -12.14 5.42
CA ALA A 84 4.21 -11.25 5.54
C ALA A 84 5.19 -11.36 4.36
N VAL A 85 5.44 -12.59 3.88
CA VAL A 85 6.27 -12.83 2.69
C VAL A 85 5.61 -12.25 1.44
N LEU A 86 4.30 -12.44 1.29
CA LEU A 86 3.52 -11.84 0.20
C LEU A 86 3.50 -10.31 0.25
N ALA A 87 3.74 -9.68 1.41
CA ALA A 87 3.81 -8.21 1.51
C ALA A 87 5.19 -7.63 1.15
N LEU A 88 6.24 -8.45 0.96
CA LEU A 88 7.58 -7.97 0.63
C LEU A 88 7.69 -7.24 -0.73
N PRO A 89 6.96 -7.63 -1.80
CA PRO A 89 7.00 -6.88 -3.05
C PRO A 89 6.46 -5.44 -2.90
N LEU A 90 5.55 -5.19 -1.94
CA LEU A 90 5.09 -3.84 -1.61
C LEU A 90 6.21 -2.99 -0.98
N LEU A 91 7.15 -3.62 -0.26
CA LEU A 91 8.37 -2.92 0.20
C LEU A 91 9.27 -2.59 -1.00
N ALA A 92 9.47 -3.51 -1.94
CA ALA A 92 10.26 -3.24 -3.15
C ALA A 92 9.66 -2.10 -3.98
N ALA A 93 8.33 -1.99 -4.02
CA ALA A 93 7.61 -0.90 -4.67
C ALA A 93 7.98 0.50 -4.14
N THR A 94 8.39 0.61 -2.87
CA THR A 94 8.82 1.88 -2.26
C THR A 94 10.08 2.46 -2.90
N ILE A 95 10.88 1.62 -3.57
CA ILE A 95 12.15 2.01 -4.17
C ILE A 95 12.03 2.03 -5.69
N ILE A 96 11.48 0.95 -6.27
CA ILE A 96 11.49 0.74 -7.73
C ILE A 96 10.70 1.84 -8.45
N ARG A 97 9.47 2.17 -8.00
CA ARG A 97 8.64 3.17 -8.68
C ARG A 97 9.22 4.59 -8.61
N PRO A 98 9.68 5.09 -7.44
CA PRO A 98 10.37 6.37 -7.36
C PRO A 98 11.59 6.47 -8.28
N VAL A 99 12.37 5.39 -8.43
CA VAL A 99 13.55 5.38 -9.30
C VAL A 99 13.18 5.42 -10.78
N MET A 100 12.11 4.71 -11.20
CA MET A 100 11.66 4.71 -12.59
C MET A 100 11.05 6.05 -13.04
N VAL A 101 10.42 6.79 -12.11
CA VAL A 101 9.80 8.10 -12.37
C VAL A 101 10.78 9.26 -12.16
N GLY A 102 11.77 9.08 -11.28
CA GLY A 102 12.82 10.06 -11.02
C GLY A 102 13.77 10.27 -12.20
N PRO A 103 14.59 11.33 -12.18
CA PRO A 103 15.53 11.62 -13.26
C PRO A 103 16.57 10.49 -13.37
N PRO A 104 17.11 10.22 -14.57
CA PRO A 104 18.22 9.31 -14.73
C PRO A 104 19.41 9.72 -13.85
N VAL A 105 20.19 8.75 -13.38
CA VAL A 105 21.37 9.00 -12.54
C VAL A 105 22.29 10.02 -13.23
N GLY A 106 22.66 11.08 -12.50
CA GLY A 106 23.52 12.15 -12.99
C GLY A 106 22.82 13.20 -13.86
N LYS A 107 21.50 13.14 -14.06
CA LYS A 107 20.74 14.15 -14.81
C LYS A 107 19.90 15.05 -13.90
N PRO A 108 19.64 16.32 -14.30
CA PRO A 108 18.82 17.23 -13.53
C PRO A 108 17.35 16.80 -13.50
N TRP A 109 16.65 17.23 -12.45
CA TRP A 109 15.20 17.12 -12.33
C TRP A 109 14.49 17.80 -13.50
N GLY A 110 13.42 17.18 -14.01
CA GLY A 110 12.73 17.52 -15.25
C GLY A 110 13.16 16.67 -16.44
N THR A 111 14.27 15.93 -16.33
CA THR A 111 14.69 15.01 -17.39
C THR A 111 13.83 13.76 -17.41
N ARG A 112 13.18 13.50 -18.56
CA ARG A 112 12.38 12.29 -18.78
C ARG A 112 13.25 11.04 -18.69
N ASN A 113 12.87 10.13 -17.80
CA ASN A 113 13.53 8.84 -17.64
C ASN A 113 12.96 7.84 -18.68
N PRO A 114 13.80 7.19 -19.50
CA PRO A 114 13.34 6.16 -20.43
C PRO A 114 12.67 4.96 -19.72
N ALA A 115 13.07 4.66 -18.47
CA ALA A 115 12.46 3.60 -17.66
C ALA A 115 10.97 3.85 -17.38
N MET A 116 10.52 5.11 -17.44
CA MET A 116 9.11 5.47 -17.24
C MET A 116 8.17 4.79 -18.25
N LYS A 117 8.62 4.49 -19.48
CA LYS A 117 7.80 3.80 -20.50
C LYS A 117 7.39 2.38 -20.09
N GLY A 118 8.13 1.75 -19.19
CA GLY A 118 7.84 0.41 -18.68
C GLY A 118 7.24 0.40 -17.28
N ALA A 119 6.90 1.56 -16.71
CA ALA A 119 6.46 1.67 -15.31
C ALA A 119 5.02 1.18 -15.06
N ASP A 120 4.24 0.98 -16.12
CA ASP A 120 2.84 0.53 -16.02
C ASP A 120 2.74 -0.93 -15.56
N ILE A 121 3.60 -1.80 -16.09
CA ILE A 121 3.66 -3.23 -15.74
C ILE A 121 3.94 -3.45 -14.25
N PRO A 122 5.02 -2.91 -13.65
CA PRO A 122 5.25 -3.05 -12.21
C PRO A 122 4.14 -2.37 -11.42
N GLY A 123 3.53 -1.30 -11.96
CA GLY A 123 2.39 -0.65 -11.32
C GLY A 123 1.17 -1.56 -11.17
N LEU A 124 0.83 -2.32 -12.22
CA LEU A 124 -0.24 -3.31 -12.22
C LEU A 124 0.08 -4.48 -11.27
N MET A 125 1.32 -4.98 -11.31
CA MET A 125 1.74 -6.08 -10.43
C MET A 125 1.64 -5.71 -8.95
N ILE A 126 2.04 -4.49 -8.58
CA ILE A 126 1.88 -3.97 -7.21
C ILE A 126 0.40 -3.87 -6.83
N GLY A 127 -0.47 -3.49 -7.77
CA GLY A 127 -1.92 -3.43 -7.54
C GLY A 127 -2.51 -4.81 -7.25
N ILE A 128 -2.14 -5.82 -8.04
CA ILE A 128 -2.58 -7.21 -7.85
C ILE A 128 -2.08 -7.73 -6.50
N ASP A 129 -0.79 -7.57 -6.22
CA ASP A 129 -0.18 -8.00 -4.95
C ASP A 129 -0.84 -7.32 -3.75
N ASN A 130 -1.19 -6.04 -3.89
CA ASN A 130 -1.92 -5.33 -2.85
C ASN A 130 -3.26 -5.99 -2.52
N ILE A 131 -4.07 -6.29 -3.54
CA ILE A 131 -5.38 -6.95 -3.37
C ILE A 131 -5.20 -8.35 -2.77
N VAL A 132 -4.21 -9.11 -3.22
CA VAL A 132 -3.93 -10.47 -2.73
C VAL A 132 -3.61 -10.44 -1.23
N VAL A 133 -2.73 -9.54 -0.79
CA VAL A 133 -2.38 -9.43 0.63
C VAL A 133 -3.57 -8.96 1.47
N ASP A 134 -4.41 -8.06 0.94
CA ASP A 134 -5.62 -7.61 1.65
C ASP A 134 -6.63 -8.76 1.81
N ALA A 135 -6.80 -9.58 0.77
CA ALA A 135 -7.59 -10.80 0.85
C ALA A 135 -7.01 -11.78 1.88
N CYS A 136 -5.71 -12.04 1.88
CA CYS A 136 -5.08 -12.91 2.88
C CYS A 136 -5.33 -12.41 4.31
N LEU A 137 -5.20 -11.10 4.56
CA LEU A 137 -5.47 -10.49 5.85
C LEU A 137 -6.93 -10.65 6.29
N ALA A 138 -7.88 -10.51 5.37
CA ALA A 138 -9.31 -10.72 5.65
C ALA A 138 -9.63 -12.19 5.98
N TRP A 139 -8.85 -13.14 5.45
CA TRP A 139 -9.05 -14.57 5.67
C TRP A 139 -8.46 -15.09 6.98
N ILE A 140 -7.45 -14.43 7.56
CA ILE A 140 -6.81 -14.83 8.85
C ILE A 140 -7.82 -15.07 10.01
N PRO A 141 -8.82 -14.20 10.26
CA PRO A 141 -9.75 -14.40 11.37
C PRO A 141 -10.81 -15.48 11.12
N VAL A 142 -11.08 -15.86 9.87
CA VAL A 142 -12.17 -16.78 9.51
C VAL A 142 -11.99 -18.20 10.12
N PRO A 143 -10.81 -18.86 10.00
CA PRO A 143 -10.57 -20.15 10.63
C PRO A 143 -10.69 -20.11 12.16
N VAL A 144 -10.30 -18.99 12.77
CA VAL A 144 -10.37 -18.82 14.23
C VAL A 144 -11.82 -18.75 14.70
N ILE A 145 -12.66 -17.99 13.98
CA ILE A 145 -14.09 -17.85 14.30
C ILE A 145 -14.83 -19.18 14.11
N TRP A 146 -14.46 -19.99 13.12
CA TRP A 146 -15.05 -21.31 12.92
C TRP A 146 -14.63 -22.33 13.99
N GLY A 147 -13.41 -22.23 14.51
CA GLY A 147 -12.92 -23.10 15.58
C GLY A 147 -13.43 -22.76 16.99
N LEU A 148 -13.91 -21.54 17.24
CA LEU A 148 -14.41 -21.14 18.56
C LEU A 148 -15.86 -21.63 18.78
N LYS A 149 -16.04 -22.49 19.78
CA LYS A 149 -17.34 -22.81 20.40
C LYS A 149 -17.86 -21.61 21.24
N LEU A 150 -18.07 -20.46 20.61
CA LEU A 150 -18.69 -19.29 21.23
C LEU A 150 -20.22 -19.41 21.17
N GLU A 151 -20.91 -19.01 22.25
CA GLU A 151 -22.35 -18.74 22.21
C GLU A 151 -22.67 -17.75 21.09
N GLY A 152 -23.73 -18.04 20.32
CA GLY A 152 -24.00 -17.43 19.01
C GLY A 152 -24.07 -15.89 19.00
N GLY A 153 -24.31 -15.24 20.15
CA GLY A 153 -24.31 -13.77 20.27
C GLY A 153 -22.92 -13.15 20.11
N ARG A 154 -21.88 -13.69 20.77
CA ARG A 154 -20.50 -13.17 20.68
C ARG A 154 -19.86 -13.48 19.32
N LYS A 155 -20.24 -14.59 18.69
CA LYS A 155 -19.78 -14.98 17.35
C LYS A 155 -20.22 -13.98 16.28
N LYS A 156 -21.45 -13.46 16.37
CA LYS A 156 -21.97 -12.43 15.47
C LYS A 156 -21.28 -11.08 15.65
N GLY A 157 -20.98 -10.68 16.89
CA GLY A 157 -20.25 -9.43 17.16
C GLY A 157 -18.83 -9.43 16.59
N VAL A 158 -18.11 -10.55 16.71
CA VAL A 158 -16.78 -10.71 16.10
C VAL A 158 -16.86 -10.74 14.57
N MET A 159 -17.82 -11.46 13.98
CA MET A 159 -18.04 -11.42 12.53
C MET A 159 -18.43 -10.04 12.02
N ALA A 160 -19.28 -9.30 12.76
CA ALA A 160 -19.68 -7.94 12.41
C ALA A 160 -18.48 -6.99 12.43
N LEU A 161 -17.60 -7.09 13.44
CA LEU A 161 -16.38 -6.27 13.53
C LEU A 161 -15.41 -6.54 12.37
N PHE A 162 -15.28 -7.80 11.94
CA PHE A 162 -14.49 -8.15 10.76
C PHE A 162 -15.18 -7.78 9.45
N GLY A 163 -16.51 -7.86 9.39
CA GLY A 163 -17.32 -7.42 8.25
C GLY A 163 -17.32 -5.91 8.05
N THR A 164 -17.23 -5.10 9.11
CA THR A 164 -17.10 -3.65 9.00
C THR A 164 -15.78 -3.20 8.38
N GLY A 165 -14.74 -4.05 8.37
CA GLY A 165 -13.50 -3.77 7.65
C GLY A 165 -13.59 -4.01 6.13
N LEU A 166 -14.73 -4.53 5.65
CA LEU A 166 -15.00 -4.86 4.24
C LEU A 166 -15.86 -3.79 3.55
N MET A 167 -16.33 -2.78 4.30
CA MET A 167 -16.99 -1.56 3.79
C MET A 167 -15.99 -0.41 3.71
#